data_AF-A0A1Q9S8E0-F1
#
_entry.id   AF-A0A1Q9S8E0-F1
#
_cell.length_a   1.000
_cell.length_b   1.000
_cell.length_c   1.000
_cell.angle_alpha   90.00
_cell.angle_beta   90.00
_cell.angle_gamma   90.00
#
_symmetry.space_group_name_H-M   'P 1'
#
loop_
_entity.id
_entity.type
_entity.pdbx_description
1 polymer ?
#
loop_
_entity_poly.entity_id
_entity_poly.type
_entity_poly.pdbx_seq_one_letter_code
_entity_poly.pdbx_strand_id
1 'polypeptide(L)'
;MEGTLTELVTVGLLPEGLRMHNSFEGTIVAGEPAGALVRGVDAFVIRPDGIGVVDAREVVTSSAGTLYADVLGHAHPPNGMPMPPLEVFLDPAFSWPDVRFRIECAAIYRTSSPGLGELGRTVVVHHGWVNMATRELVIEGYRASALISAPTPARAGVG
;
A
#
# COMPACT_ATOMS: atom_id res chain seq x y z
N MET A 1 -4.20 5.73 -9.08
CA MET A 1 -5.39 4.91 -8.86
C MET A 1 -6.32 5.67 -7.95
N GLU A 2 -7.58 5.73 -8.33
CA GLU A 2 -8.69 6.13 -7.46
C GLU A 2 -9.52 4.88 -7.18
N GLY A 3 -9.83 4.62 -5.91
CA GLY A 3 -10.49 3.39 -5.49
C GLY A 3 -11.17 3.51 -4.14
N THR A 4 -11.65 2.36 -3.67
CA THR A 4 -12.39 2.24 -2.42
C THR A 4 -12.08 0.91 -1.73
N LEU A 5 -12.14 0.91 -0.41
CA LEU A 5 -12.23 -0.33 0.37
C LEU A 5 -13.67 -0.85 0.25
N THR A 6 -13.81 -2.07 -0.26
CA THR A 6 -15.14 -2.70 -0.41
C THR A 6 -15.54 -3.44 0.86
N GLU A 7 -14.57 -3.97 1.59
CA GLU A 7 -14.78 -4.74 2.81
C GLU A 7 -13.65 -4.46 3.82
N LEU A 8 -14.03 -4.38 5.10
CA LEU A 8 -13.13 -4.23 6.24
C LEU A 8 -13.48 -5.31 7.24
N VAL A 9 -12.68 -6.38 7.32
CA VAL A 9 -12.92 -7.49 8.24
C VAL A 9 -11.85 -7.47 9.33
N THR A 10 -12.25 -7.17 10.56
CA THR A 10 -11.37 -7.36 11.72
C THR A 10 -11.31 -8.85 12.06
N VAL A 11 -10.12 -9.44 11.96
CA VAL A 11 -9.88 -10.85 12.30
C VAL A 11 -9.69 -11.00 13.81
N GLY A 12 -8.90 -10.11 14.42
CA GLY A 12 -8.65 -10.11 15.85
C GLY A 12 -7.23 -9.69 16.21
N LEU A 13 -6.89 -9.79 17.50
CA LEU A 13 -5.52 -9.55 17.99
C LEU A 13 -4.68 -10.81 17.84
N LEU A 14 -3.53 -10.65 17.20
CA LEU A 14 -2.49 -11.65 17.01
C LEU A 14 -1.16 -11.14 17.62
N PRO A 15 -0.12 -11.99 17.76
CA PRO A 15 1.16 -11.56 18.33
C PRO A 15 1.80 -10.34 17.65
N GLU A 16 1.55 -10.15 16.35
CA GLU A 16 2.05 -9.04 15.55
C GLU A 16 1.22 -7.74 15.65
N GLY A 17 -0.01 -7.81 16.18
CA GLY A 17 -0.94 -6.68 16.25
C GLY A 17 -2.38 -7.04 15.90
N LEU A 18 -3.20 -6.04 15.59
CA LEU A 18 -4.57 -6.25 15.13
C LEU A 18 -4.56 -6.66 13.66
N ARG A 19 -5.00 -7.88 13.37
CA ARG A 19 -5.13 -8.41 12.01
C ARG A 19 -6.46 -7.98 11.40
N MET A 20 -6.39 -7.49 10.17
CA MET A 20 -7.54 -7.19 9.34
C MET A 20 -7.40 -7.88 7.96
N HIS A 21 -8.53 -8.05 7.29
CA HIS A 21 -8.62 -8.48 5.92
C HIS A 21 -9.45 -7.45 5.16
N ASN A 22 -8.78 -6.65 4.33
CA ASN A 22 -9.40 -5.52 3.68
C ASN A 22 -9.47 -5.78 2.17
N SER A 23 -10.67 -5.82 1.62
CA SER A 23 -10.88 -5.92 0.18
C SER A 23 -10.95 -4.52 -0.42
N PHE A 24 -10.38 -4.32 -1.61
CA PHE A 24 -10.40 -3.03 -2.30
C PHE A 24 -10.54 -3.20 -3.81
N GLU A 25 -11.08 -2.15 -4.43
CA GLU A 25 -11.10 -2.02 -5.88
C GLU A 25 -10.89 -0.57 -6.33
N GLY A 26 -10.42 -0.38 -7.55
CA GLY A 26 -10.18 0.94 -8.10
C GLY A 26 -9.85 0.93 -9.58
N THR A 27 -9.60 2.12 -10.12
CA THR A 27 -9.19 2.34 -11.51
C THR A 27 -7.89 3.13 -11.56
N ILE A 28 -6.97 2.72 -12.43
CA ILE A 28 -5.79 3.53 -12.75
C ILE A 28 -6.25 4.66 -13.68
N VAL A 29 -6.33 5.88 -13.15
CA VAL A 29 -6.88 7.03 -13.88
C VAL A 29 -5.87 7.73 -14.80
N ALA A 30 -4.57 7.55 -14.56
CA ALA A 30 -3.50 8.17 -15.32
C ALA A 30 -2.24 7.29 -15.32
N GLY A 31 -1.39 7.48 -16.33
CA GLY A 31 -0.17 6.69 -16.54
C GLY A 31 -0.42 5.37 -17.27
N GLU A 32 0.57 4.49 -17.30
CA GLU A 32 0.41 3.13 -17.83
C GLU A 32 0.14 2.17 -16.66
N PRO A 33 -0.89 1.31 -16.70
CA PRO A 33 -1.93 1.14 -17.73
C PRO A 33 -3.25 1.88 -17.38
N ALA A 34 -3.42 3.15 -17.77
CA ALA A 34 -4.65 3.90 -17.52
C ALA A 34 -5.90 3.20 -18.07
N GLY A 35 -7.00 3.31 -17.32
CA GLY A 35 -8.24 2.57 -17.54
C GLY A 35 -8.23 1.14 -16.98
N ALA A 36 -7.10 0.64 -16.48
CA ALA A 36 -7.05 -0.68 -15.87
C ALA A 36 -7.82 -0.73 -14.54
N LEU A 37 -8.52 -1.85 -14.33
CA LEU A 37 -9.19 -2.16 -13.08
C LEU A 37 -8.19 -2.82 -12.12
N VAL A 38 -8.18 -2.36 -10.88
CA VAL A 38 -7.40 -2.94 -9.78
C VAL A 38 -8.38 -3.57 -8.80
N ARG A 39 -8.13 -4.81 -8.39
CA ARG A 39 -8.84 -5.47 -7.29
C ARG A 39 -7.85 -6.22 -6.44
N GLY A 40 -8.00 -6.14 -5.14
CA GLY A 40 -7.09 -6.81 -4.24
C GLY A 40 -7.63 -7.00 -2.85
N VAL A 41 -6.81 -7.71 -2.09
CA VAL A 41 -7.03 -8.01 -0.69
C VAL A 41 -5.74 -7.71 0.05
N ASP A 42 -5.84 -6.97 1.14
CA ASP A 42 -4.75 -6.64 2.05
C ASP A 42 -4.91 -7.42 3.35
N ALA A 43 -3.93 -8.27 3.65
CA ALA A 43 -3.79 -8.93 4.95
C ALA A 43 -3.17 -7.96 5.96
N PHE A 44 -3.85 -6.84 6.20
CA PHE A 44 -3.34 -5.70 6.94
C PHE A 44 -3.12 -5.98 8.43
N VAL A 45 -2.10 -5.36 9.03
CA VAL A 45 -1.87 -5.40 10.49
C VAL A 45 -1.71 -4.00 11.05
N ILE A 46 -2.45 -3.67 12.11
CA ILE A 46 -2.15 -2.49 12.93
C ILE A 46 -1.22 -2.92 14.05
N ARG A 47 0.01 -2.41 14.05
CA ARG A 47 0.98 -2.64 15.13
C ARG A 47 0.60 -1.87 16.39
N PRO A 48 1.12 -2.25 17.56
CA PRO A 48 0.88 -1.52 18.82
C PRO A 48 1.33 -0.05 18.81
N ASP A 49 2.27 0.32 17.92
CA ASP A 49 2.70 1.71 17.74
C ASP A 49 1.78 2.52 16.79
N GLY A 50 0.68 1.92 16.34
CA GLY A 50 -0.31 2.55 15.48
C GLY A 50 0.04 2.54 13.99
N ILE A 51 1.20 2.03 13.60
CA ILE A 51 1.57 1.88 12.19
C ILE A 51 0.85 0.66 11.60
N GLY A 52 0.23 0.87 10.45
CA GLY A 52 -0.29 -0.18 9.61
C GLY A 52 0.80 -0.85 8.79
N VAL A 53 0.75 -2.18 8.67
CA VAL A 53 1.58 -2.97 7.77
C VAL A 53 0.68 -3.48 6.66
N VAL A 54 1.01 -3.10 5.43
CA VAL A 54 0.32 -3.52 4.21
C VAL A 54 1.00 -4.79 3.70
N ASP A 55 0.20 -5.82 3.46
CA ASP A 55 0.58 -7.04 2.75
C ASP A 55 -0.57 -7.44 1.82
N ALA A 56 -0.58 -6.81 0.66
CA ALA A 56 -1.67 -6.95 -0.30
C ALA A 56 -1.28 -7.83 -1.49
N ARG A 57 -2.29 -8.53 -1.99
CA ARG A 57 -2.27 -9.24 -3.27
C ARG A 57 -3.36 -8.64 -4.15
N GLU A 58 -2.96 -8.15 -5.32
CA GLU A 58 -3.89 -7.51 -6.25
C GLU A 58 -3.74 -8.03 -7.67
N VAL A 59 -4.81 -7.88 -8.42
CA VAL A 59 -4.89 -8.16 -9.86
C VAL A 59 -5.22 -6.86 -10.56
N VAL A 60 -4.39 -6.50 -11.54
CA VAL A 60 -4.62 -5.37 -12.44
C VAL A 60 -5.02 -5.91 -13.80
N THR A 61 -6.22 -5.53 -14.28
CA THR A 61 -6.77 -6.00 -15.55
C THR A 61 -6.96 -4.85 -16.51
N SER A 62 -6.41 -4.99 -17.72
CA SER A 62 -6.48 -3.98 -18.79
C SER A 62 -6.71 -4.65 -20.15
N SER A 63 -6.89 -3.84 -21.20
CA SER A 63 -6.90 -4.34 -22.58
C SER A 63 -5.56 -4.92 -23.03
N ALA A 64 -4.45 -4.52 -22.41
CA ALA A 64 -3.11 -5.04 -22.69
C ALA A 64 -2.80 -6.36 -21.97
N GLY A 65 -3.69 -6.80 -21.07
CA GLY A 65 -3.57 -8.05 -20.32
C GLY A 65 -3.73 -7.87 -18.81
N THR A 66 -3.24 -8.86 -18.07
CA THR A 66 -3.39 -8.97 -16.62
C THR A 66 -2.04 -8.97 -15.91
N LEU A 67 -1.94 -8.24 -14.80
CA LEU A 67 -0.83 -8.31 -13.83
C LEU A 67 -1.34 -8.87 -12.51
N TYR A 68 -0.50 -9.67 -11.87
CA TYR A 68 -0.65 -10.00 -10.45
C TYR A 68 0.44 -9.25 -9.68
N ALA A 69 0.09 -8.60 -8.58
CA ALA A 69 1.03 -7.84 -7.77
C ALA A 69 1.11 -8.35 -6.33
N ASP A 70 2.35 -8.42 -5.82
CA ASP A 70 2.59 -8.41 -4.38
C ASP A 70 2.92 -6.98 -3.97
N VAL A 71 2.19 -6.44 -3.00
CA VAL A 71 2.38 -5.08 -2.48
C VAL A 71 2.69 -5.16 -0.99
N LEU A 72 3.80 -4.53 -0.58
CA LEU A 72 4.27 -4.52 0.80
C LEU A 72 4.62 -3.09 1.22
N GLY A 73 4.28 -2.72 2.44
CA GLY A 73 4.62 -1.40 2.95
C GLY A 73 3.92 -1.01 4.24
N HIS A 74 3.71 0.28 4.41
CA HIS A 74 3.16 0.83 5.64
C HIS A 74 2.05 1.85 5.40
N ALA A 75 1.09 1.86 6.31
CA ALA A 75 0.13 2.93 6.49
C ALA A 75 0.48 3.73 7.75
N HIS A 76 0.58 5.04 7.62
CA HIS A 76 0.95 5.94 8.71
C HIS A 76 -0.26 6.76 9.14
N PRO A 77 -0.54 6.86 10.45
CA PRO A 77 -1.53 7.81 10.93
C PRO A 77 -1.08 9.25 10.62
N PRO A 78 -2.03 10.21 10.55
CA PRO A 78 -1.70 11.63 10.55
C PRO A 78 -0.71 11.99 11.67
N ASN A 79 0.22 12.90 11.38
CA ASN A 79 1.21 13.32 12.36
C ASN A 79 0.56 13.82 13.66
N GLY A 80 0.98 13.25 14.79
CA GLY A 80 0.48 13.63 16.11
C GLY A 80 -0.91 13.08 16.45
N MET A 81 -1.53 12.29 15.57
CA MET A 81 -2.76 11.58 15.90
C MET A 81 -2.47 10.46 16.90
N PRO A 82 -3.07 10.47 18.10
CA PRO A 82 -2.98 9.34 19.01
C PRO A 82 -3.79 8.18 18.45
N MET A 83 -3.12 7.05 18.23
CA MET A 83 -3.82 5.80 17.91
C MET A 83 -4.37 5.17 19.19
N PRO A 84 -5.64 4.73 19.22
CA PRO A 84 -6.19 4.09 20.41
C PRO A 84 -5.50 2.73 20.66
N PRO A 85 -5.60 2.18 21.88
CA PRO A 85 -5.18 0.81 22.16
C PRO A 85 -5.82 -0.18 21.18
N LEU A 86 -5.11 -1.26 20.84
CA LEU A 86 -5.55 -2.18 19.79
C LEU A 86 -6.88 -2.88 20.12
N GLU A 87 -7.19 -3.04 21.41
CA GLU A 87 -8.44 -3.61 21.91
C GLU A 87 -9.66 -2.75 21.55
N VAL A 88 -9.48 -1.44 21.38
CA VAL A 88 -10.58 -0.52 21.02
C VAL A 88 -11.11 -0.83 19.62
N PHE A 89 -10.26 -1.28 18.70
CA PHE A 89 -10.67 -1.64 17.33
C PHE A 89 -11.51 -2.92 17.26
N LEU A 90 -11.54 -3.71 18.34
CA LEU A 90 -12.36 -4.92 18.43
C LEU A 90 -13.80 -4.62 18.87
N ASP A 91 -14.06 -3.42 19.39
CA ASP A 91 -15.40 -3.02 19.80
C ASP A 91 -16.31 -2.94 18.55
N PRO A 92 -17.43 -3.67 18.49
CA PRO A 92 -18.38 -3.55 17.38
C PRO A 92 -18.95 -2.14 17.19
N ALA A 93 -18.89 -1.28 18.22
CA ALA A 93 -19.28 0.12 18.16
C ALA A 93 -18.15 1.06 17.70
N PHE A 94 -16.93 0.56 17.52
CA PHE A 94 -15.82 1.35 17.00
C PHE A 94 -16.14 1.89 15.61
N SER A 95 -15.81 3.16 15.42
CA SER A 95 -15.86 3.81 14.11
C SER A 95 -14.52 4.45 13.83
N TRP A 96 -14.03 4.25 12.61
CA TRP A 96 -12.83 4.93 12.15
C TRP A 96 -13.09 6.44 12.09
N PRO A 97 -12.14 7.27 12.55
CA PRO A 97 -12.22 8.71 12.33
C PRO A 97 -12.07 9.04 10.84
N ASP A 98 -12.78 10.08 10.40
CA ASP A 98 -12.71 10.60 9.04
C ASP A 98 -11.40 11.37 8.81
N VAL A 99 -10.32 10.61 8.65
CA VAL A 99 -8.95 11.11 8.45
C VAL A 99 -8.20 10.22 7.47
N ARG A 100 -7.18 10.80 6.83
CA ARG A 100 -6.35 10.12 5.83
C ARG A 100 -5.09 9.53 6.47
N PHE A 101 -4.91 8.23 6.33
CA PHE A 101 -3.68 7.50 6.64
C PHE A 101 -2.80 7.49 5.40
N ARG A 102 -1.55 7.90 5.52
CA ARG A 102 -0.60 7.94 4.40
C ARG A 102 -0.10 6.53 4.08
N ILE A 103 -0.15 6.13 2.82
CA ILE A 103 0.33 4.84 2.34
C ILE A 103 1.70 5.03 1.68
N GLU A 104 2.64 4.18 2.05
CA GLU A 104 3.96 4.04 1.42
C GLU A 104 4.28 2.56 1.23
N CYS A 105 4.18 2.09 -0.01
CA CYS A 105 4.37 0.68 -0.35
C CYS A 105 5.29 0.51 -1.56
N ALA A 106 5.73 -0.73 -1.78
CA ALA A 106 6.35 -1.16 -3.01
C ALA A 106 5.56 -2.34 -3.59
N ALA A 107 5.43 -2.37 -4.91
CA ALA A 107 4.75 -3.38 -5.67
C ALA A 107 5.73 -4.10 -6.61
N ILE A 108 5.61 -5.42 -6.66
CA ILE A 108 6.28 -6.28 -7.64
C ILE A 108 5.20 -6.92 -8.49
N TYR A 109 5.22 -6.64 -9.79
CA TYR A 109 4.26 -7.19 -10.74
C TYR A 109 4.78 -8.46 -11.42
N ARG A 110 3.85 -9.37 -11.72
CA ARG A 110 4.07 -10.55 -12.56
C ARG A 110 3.03 -10.59 -13.66
N THR A 111 3.45 -10.95 -14.86
CA THR A 111 2.56 -11.11 -16.01
C THR A 111 3.17 -12.05 -17.04
N SER A 112 2.31 -12.74 -17.79
CA SER A 112 2.66 -13.42 -19.04
C SER A 112 2.29 -12.58 -20.28
N SER A 113 1.66 -11.42 -20.09
CA SER A 113 1.17 -10.57 -21.18
C SER A 113 2.32 -9.75 -21.78
N PRO A 114 2.68 -9.93 -23.06
CA PRO A 114 3.81 -9.24 -23.66
C PRO A 114 3.68 -7.70 -23.60
N GLY A 115 2.46 -7.19 -23.74
CA GLY A 115 2.15 -5.76 -23.68
C GLY A 115 2.37 -5.10 -22.32
N LEU A 116 2.54 -5.88 -21.25
CA LEU A 116 2.79 -5.39 -19.89
C LEU A 116 4.19 -5.82 -19.38
N GLY A 117 5.06 -6.28 -20.30
CA GLY A 117 6.34 -6.87 -19.94
C GLY A 117 7.33 -5.92 -19.25
N GLU A 118 7.23 -4.60 -19.47
CA GLU A 118 8.05 -3.62 -18.73
C GLU A 118 7.64 -3.54 -17.25
N LEU A 119 6.33 -3.49 -16.97
CA LEU A 119 5.81 -3.46 -15.61
C LEU A 119 6.21 -4.74 -14.84
N GLY A 120 6.17 -5.90 -15.51
CA GLY A 120 6.64 -7.18 -14.93
C GLY A 120 8.15 -7.23 -14.62
N ARG A 121 8.93 -6.22 -15.00
CA ARG A 121 10.37 -6.10 -14.72
C ARG A 121 10.72 -4.86 -13.90
N THR A 122 9.71 -4.15 -13.40
CA THR A 122 9.87 -2.88 -12.71
C THR A 122 9.31 -2.99 -11.30
N VAL A 123 10.11 -2.57 -10.31
CA VAL A 123 9.58 -2.30 -8.98
C VAL A 123 8.89 -0.95 -9.01
N VAL A 124 7.67 -0.88 -8.50
CA VAL A 124 6.89 0.36 -8.42
C VAL A 124 6.74 0.75 -6.96
N VAL A 125 7.03 1.99 -6.62
CA VAL A 125 6.73 2.57 -5.31
C VAL A 125 5.35 3.21 -5.37
N HIS A 126 4.52 2.92 -4.37
CA HIS A 126 3.20 3.50 -4.18
C HIS A 126 3.24 4.53 -3.07
N HIS A 127 2.79 5.74 -3.38
CA HIS A 127 2.51 6.79 -2.39
C HIS A 127 1.05 7.17 -2.48
N GLY A 128 0.43 7.46 -1.34
CA GLY A 128 -0.93 7.93 -1.36
C GLY A 128 -1.54 7.92 0.01
N TRP A 129 -2.83 7.63 0.07
CA TRP A 129 -3.54 7.57 1.32
C TRP A 129 -4.82 6.75 1.23
N VAL A 130 -5.28 6.34 2.40
CA VAL A 130 -6.55 5.67 2.62
C VAL A 130 -7.30 6.39 3.74
N ASN A 131 -8.61 6.51 3.59
CA ASN A 131 -9.50 6.95 4.67
C ASN A 131 -10.40 5.78 5.05
N MET A 132 -10.20 5.24 6.25
CA MET A 132 -10.91 4.05 6.70
C MET A 132 -12.40 4.32 6.98
N ALA A 133 -12.77 5.57 7.29
CA ALA A 133 -14.15 5.96 7.56
C ALA A 133 -14.95 6.11 6.26
N THR A 134 -14.42 6.85 5.29
CA THR A 134 -15.08 7.05 3.98
C THR A 134 -14.80 5.93 2.99
N ARG A 135 -13.85 5.05 3.33
CA ARG A 135 -13.31 3.96 2.50
C ARG A 135 -12.53 4.41 1.27
N GLU A 136 -12.30 5.71 1.12
CA GLU A 136 -11.61 6.27 -0.03
C GLU A 136 -10.14 5.83 -0.06
N LEU A 137 -9.65 5.44 -1.24
CA LEU A 137 -8.28 5.00 -1.48
C LEU A 137 -7.71 5.71 -2.71
N VAL A 138 -6.62 6.45 -2.53
CA VAL A 138 -5.94 7.14 -3.63
C VAL A 138 -4.46 6.82 -3.58
N ILE A 139 -3.93 6.26 -4.67
CA ILE A 139 -2.55 5.78 -4.76
C ILE A 139 -1.91 6.27 -6.06
N GLU A 140 -0.72 6.82 -5.97
CA GLU A 140 0.15 7.17 -7.07
C GLU A 140 1.30 6.16 -7.15
N GLY A 141 1.58 5.68 -8.36
CA GLY A 141 2.65 4.73 -8.62
C GLY A 141 3.84 5.39 -9.32
N TYR A 142 5.04 5.08 -8.85
CA TYR A 142 6.30 5.61 -9.35
C TYR A 142 7.26 4.47 -9.66
N ARG A 143 7.98 4.56 -10.78
CA ARG A 143 9.09 3.64 -11.04
C ARG A 143 10.15 3.81 -9.96
N ALA A 144 10.51 2.72 -9.27
CA ALA A 144 11.61 2.76 -8.32
C ALA A 144 12.93 3.00 -9.05
N SER A 145 13.78 3.87 -8.50
CA SER A 145 15.14 4.12 -8.97
C SER A 145 16.13 4.00 -7.82
N ALA A 146 17.29 3.40 -8.07
CA ALA A 146 18.35 3.34 -7.07
C ALA A 146 18.93 4.74 -6.82
N LEU A 147 19.07 5.11 -5.55
CA LEU A 147 19.92 6.23 -5.14
C LEU A 147 21.35 5.69 -5.00
N ILE A 148 22.19 5.91 -6.01
CA ILE A 148 23.62 5.61 -5.91
C ILE A 148 24.30 6.84 -5.31
N SER A 149 24.57 6.80 -4.01
CA SER A 149 25.48 7.77 -3.39
C SER A 149 26.90 7.48 -3.85
N ALA A 150 27.57 8.48 -4.44
CA ALA A 150 28.98 8.35 -4.80
C ALA A 150 29.81 8.08 -3.53
N PRO A 151 30.83 7.21 -3.57
CA PRO A 151 31.70 6.98 -2.43
C PRO A 151 32.40 8.29 -2.04
N THR A 152 32.28 8.68 -0.77
CA THR A 152 33.02 9.80 -0.20
C THR A 152 34.53 9.54 -0.38
N PRO A 153 35.30 10.43 -1.05
CA PRO A 153 36.73 10.23 -1.20
C PRO A 153 37.38 10.18 0.18
N ALA A 154 38.19 9.14 0.41
CA ALA A 154 38.97 9.00 1.64
C ALA A 154 39.81 10.27 1.85
N ARG A 155 39.67 10.92 3.00
CA ARG A 155 40.57 12.01 3.40
C ARG A 155 41.99 11.47 3.37
N ALA A 156 42.81 11.97 2.44
CA ALA A 156 44.25 11.76 2.48
C ALA A 156 44.74 12.28 3.83
N GLY A 157 45.27 11.38 4.67
CA GLY A 157 45.89 11.74 5.93
C GLY A 157 47.06 12.67 5.63
N VAL A 158 47.01 13.88 6.18
CA VAL A 158 48.15 14.78 6.23
C VAL A 158 49.08 14.21 7.31
N GLY A 159 50.27 13.78 6.88
CA GLY A 159 51.35 13.34 7.76
C GLY A 159 52.06 14.49 8.48
#